data_AF-A0AAV5C034-F1
#
_entry.id   AF-A0AAV5C034-F1
#
_cell.length_a   1.000
_cell.length_b   1.000
_cell.length_c   1.000
_cell.angle_alpha   90.00
_cell.angle_beta   90.00
_cell.angle_gamma   90.00
#
_symmetry.space_group_name_H-M   'P 1'
#
loop_
_entity.id
_entity.type
_entity.pdbx_description
1 polymer ?
#
loop_
_entity_poly.entity_id
_entity_poly.type
_entity_poly.pdbx_seq_one_letter_code
_entity_poly.pdbx_strand_id
1 'polypeptide(L)'
;MTPLGHCVLMLITHLQGKIEEKSRLYEDEALQNIFLMNNLLYIVQKVKDSELKTLLGDNWIRKRRGQIRQYSTGYLRSSWTRALACLRDDGLPQTMGSSSALKAALKDRFKSFNMAFDELYRTQTTWKVVDPQLREELKISILEKVLPAYRSFVGRFRGQLEGVRSSARYIKYNLEDLENLVSDFFEGRN
;
A
#
# COMPACT_ATOMS: atom_id res chain seq x y z
N MET A 1 38.85 5.70 -2.06
CA MET A 1 37.92 5.87 -3.20
C MET A 1 38.62 6.74 -4.24
N THR A 2 38.61 6.37 -5.53
CA THR A 2 39.31 7.12 -6.60
C THR A 2 38.58 8.43 -6.95
N PRO A 3 39.23 9.39 -7.64
CA PRO A 3 38.57 10.62 -8.12
C PRO A 3 37.35 10.33 -9.01
N LEU A 4 37.48 9.36 -9.93
CA LEU A 4 36.36 8.87 -10.74
C LEU A 4 35.24 8.31 -9.87
N GLY A 5 35.59 7.52 -8.85
CA GLY A 5 34.63 6.96 -7.90
C GLY A 5 33.84 8.02 -7.14
N HIS A 6 34.49 9.12 -6.77
CA HIS A 6 33.84 10.27 -6.15
C HIS A 6 32.88 10.98 -7.11
N CYS A 7 33.29 11.19 -8.35
CA CYS A 7 32.44 11.76 -9.39
C CYS A 7 31.18 10.93 -9.62
N VAL A 8 31.30 9.60 -9.72
CA VAL A 8 30.14 8.71 -9.92
C VAL A 8 29.19 8.74 -8.73
N LEU A 9 29.71 8.71 -7.50
CA LEU A 9 28.87 8.82 -6.30
C LEU A 9 28.10 10.15 -6.27
N MET A 10 28.75 11.26 -6.65
CA MET A 10 28.10 12.56 -6.76
C MET A 10 26.97 12.55 -7.80
N LEU A 11 27.21 11.98 -8.98
CA LEU A 11 26.19 11.88 -10.04
C LEU A 11 24.98 11.07 -9.60
N ILE A 12 25.18 9.92 -8.95
CA ILE A 12 24.09 9.09 -8.41
C ILE A 12 23.30 9.86 -7.35
N THR A 13 24.00 10.61 -6.48
CA THR A 13 23.37 11.40 -5.43
C THR A 13 22.52 12.54 -6.02
N HIS A 14 23.03 13.24 -7.03
CA HIS A 14 22.28 14.28 -7.74
C HIS A 14 21.07 13.70 -8.47
N LEU A 15 21.23 12.55 -9.14
CA LEU A 15 20.13 11.85 -9.79
C LEU A 15 19.03 11.49 -8.78
N GLN A 16 19.40 10.94 -7.61
CA GLN A 16 18.46 10.62 -6.53
C GLN A 16 17.71 11.87 -6.06
N GLY A 17 18.41 12.99 -5.83
CA GLY A 17 17.77 14.26 -5.47
C GLY A 17 16.79 14.75 -6.54
N LYS A 18 17.11 14.61 -7.83
CA LYS A 18 16.20 14.94 -8.93
C LYS A 18 14.98 14.03 -9.02
N ILE A 19 15.13 12.75 -8.69
CA ILE A 19 14.00 11.82 -8.60
C ILE A 19 13.09 12.23 -7.43
N GLU A 20 13.65 12.59 -6.27
CA GLU A 20 12.87 13.09 -5.13
C GLU A 20 12.19 14.43 -5.41
N GLU A 21 12.80 15.32 -6.19
CA GLU A 21 12.15 16.54 -6.69
C GLU A 21 10.97 16.21 -7.60
N LYS A 22 11.16 15.31 -8.57
CA LYS A 22 10.11 14.92 -9.52
C LYS A 22 8.97 14.15 -8.86
N SER A 23 9.24 13.37 -7.81
CA SER A 23 8.16 12.65 -7.11
C SER A 23 7.11 13.62 -6.56
N ARG A 24 7.52 14.82 -6.12
CA ARG A 24 6.60 15.85 -5.59
C ARG A 24 5.67 16.47 -6.63
N LEU A 25 5.81 16.13 -7.92
CA LEU A 25 4.88 16.54 -8.96
C LEU A 25 3.60 15.70 -8.98
N TYR A 26 3.59 14.53 -8.35
CA TYR A 26 2.35 13.77 -8.16
C TYR A 26 1.59 14.32 -6.96
N GLU A 27 0.30 14.61 -7.14
CA GLU A 27 -0.58 15.06 -6.06
C GLU A 27 -0.78 13.98 -4.99
N ASP A 28 -0.88 12.72 -5.40
CA ASP A 28 -1.09 11.58 -4.51
C ASP A 28 0.24 11.09 -3.88
N GLU A 29 0.38 11.25 -2.56
CA GLU A 29 1.54 10.81 -1.77
C GLU A 29 1.86 9.31 -1.97
N ALA A 30 0.84 8.47 -2.13
CA ALA A 30 1.05 7.04 -2.36
C ALA A 30 1.70 6.79 -3.73
N LEU A 31 1.30 7.53 -4.75
CA LEU A 31 1.92 7.47 -6.07
C LEU A 31 3.35 8.03 -6.05
N GLN A 32 3.63 9.07 -5.24
CA GLN A 32 5.00 9.53 -5.00
C GLN A 32 5.89 8.39 -4.49
N ASN A 33 5.40 7.64 -3.49
CA ASN A 33 6.13 6.50 -2.92
C ASN A 33 6.35 5.38 -3.95
N ILE A 34 5.35 5.05 -4.78
CA ILE A 34 5.48 4.07 -5.87
C ILE A 34 6.55 4.50 -6.86
N PHE A 35 6.53 5.77 -7.29
CA PHE A 35 7.53 6.33 -8.19
C PHE A 35 8.94 6.24 -7.59
N LEU A 36 9.09 6.59 -6.32
CA LEU A 36 10.37 6.53 -5.60
C LEU A 36 10.90 5.10 -5.47
N MET A 37 10.03 4.12 -5.17
CA MET A 37 10.41 2.71 -5.10
C MET A 37 10.90 2.18 -6.45
N ASN A 38 10.15 2.41 -7.54
CA ASN A 38 10.53 1.97 -8.88
C ASN A 38 11.92 2.50 -9.27
N ASN A 39 12.13 3.81 -9.13
CA ASN A 39 13.37 4.44 -9.55
C ASN A 39 14.55 4.05 -8.65
N LEU A 40 14.36 4.00 -7.33
CA LEU A 40 15.44 3.64 -6.41
C LEU A 40 15.84 2.17 -6.57
N LEU A 41 14.87 1.27 -6.74
CA LEU A 41 15.16 -0.14 -6.98
C LEU A 41 15.92 -0.34 -8.30
N TYR A 42 15.52 0.37 -9.35
CA TYR A 42 16.22 0.35 -10.63
C TYR A 42 17.70 0.79 -10.49
N ILE A 43 17.96 1.90 -9.78
CA ILE A 43 19.32 2.36 -9.51
C ILE A 43 20.10 1.28 -8.73
N VAL A 44 19.49 0.69 -7.69
CA VAL A 44 20.13 -0.36 -6.90
C VAL A 44 20.47 -1.59 -7.74
N GLN A 45 19.60 -2.01 -8.66
CA GLN A 45 19.86 -3.12 -9.58
C GLN A 45 21.03 -2.78 -10.52
N LYS A 46 21.01 -1.61 -11.17
CA LYS A 46 22.12 -1.17 -12.05
C LYS A 46 23.46 -1.03 -11.34
N VAL A 47 23.46 -0.61 -10.08
CA VAL A 47 24.67 -0.60 -9.25
C VAL A 47 25.16 -2.02 -8.97
N LYS A 48 24.26 -2.95 -8.65
CA LYS A 48 24.63 -4.35 -8.37
C LYS A 48 25.19 -5.08 -9.58
N ASP A 49 24.68 -4.76 -10.76
CA ASP A 49 25.01 -5.43 -12.02
C ASP A 49 26.26 -4.83 -12.70
N SER A 50 26.95 -3.90 -12.05
CA SER A 50 28.13 -3.22 -12.58
C SER A 50 29.27 -3.15 -11.55
N GLU A 51 30.45 -2.69 -11.98
CA GLU A 51 31.60 -2.43 -11.11
C GLU A 51 31.31 -1.36 -10.04
N LEU A 52 30.18 -0.65 -10.14
CA LEU A 52 29.75 0.30 -9.12
C LEU A 52 29.45 -0.38 -7.79
N LYS A 53 29.14 -1.68 -7.77
CA LYS A 53 28.97 -2.44 -6.52
C LYS A 53 30.24 -2.42 -5.68
N THR A 54 31.41 -2.66 -6.28
CA THR A 54 32.69 -2.69 -5.54
C THR A 54 33.07 -1.29 -5.07
N LEU A 55 32.77 -0.27 -5.87
CA LEU A 55 33.01 1.13 -5.55
C LEU A 55 32.15 1.63 -4.38
N LEU A 56 30.83 1.38 -4.42
CA LEU A 56 29.87 1.92 -3.45
C LEU A 56 29.74 1.05 -2.21
N GLY A 57 30.03 -0.25 -2.35
CA GLY A 57 30.00 -1.23 -1.27
C GLY A 57 28.59 -1.65 -0.83
N ASP A 58 28.52 -2.79 -0.13
CA ASP A 58 27.25 -3.39 0.30
C ASP A 58 26.47 -2.52 1.30
N ASN A 59 27.17 -1.68 2.08
CA ASN A 59 26.53 -0.75 3.00
C ASN A 59 25.65 0.27 2.28
N TRP A 60 26.08 0.77 1.12
CA TRP A 60 25.27 1.69 0.31
C TRP A 60 24.00 0.99 -0.19
N ILE A 61 24.15 -0.24 -0.71
CA ILE A 61 23.02 -1.06 -1.17
C ILE A 61 22.04 -1.33 -0.04
N ARG A 62 22.53 -1.73 1.14
CA ARG A 62 21.70 -1.99 2.32
C ARG A 62 20.91 -0.75 2.74
N LYS A 63 21.55 0.42 2.76
CA LYS A 63 20.89 1.69 3.09
C LYS A 63 19.75 2.00 2.10
N ARG A 64 19.98 1.82 0.80
CA ARG A 64 18.94 2.05 -0.23
C ARG A 64 17.80 1.04 -0.16
N ARG A 65 18.07 -0.22 0.16
CA ARG A 65 17.00 -1.19 0.45
C ARG A 65 16.15 -0.80 1.65
N GLY A 66 16.78 -0.27 2.70
CA GLY A 66 16.06 0.30 3.85
C GLY A 66 15.14 1.46 3.44
N GLN A 67 15.62 2.34 2.56
CA GLN A 67 14.84 3.45 2.02
C GLN A 67 13.67 2.99 1.13
N ILE A 68 13.84 1.95 0.31
CA ILE A 68 12.73 1.33 -0.44
C ILE A 68 11.64 0.81 0.51
N ARG A 69 12.03 0.16 1.62
CA ARG A 69 11.07 -0.30 2.64
C ARG A 69 10.35 0.86 3.33
N GLN A 70 11.03 1.99 3.55
CA GLN A 70 10.40 3.20 4.08
C GLN A 70 9.34 3.74 3.11
N TYR A 71 9.62 3.77 1.81
CA TYR A 71 8.63 4.17 0.81
C TYR A 71 7.45 3.18 0.72
N SER A 72 7.69 1.87 0.83
CA SER A 72 6.61 0.88 0.90
C SER A 72 5.70 1.12 2.12
N THR A 73 6.30 1.38 3.28
CA THR A 73 5.55 1.76 4.50
C THR A 73 4.78 3.08 4.30
N GLY A 74 5.39 4.06 3.64
CA GLY A 74 4.79 5.35 3.31
C GLY A 74 3.58 5.21 2.37
N TYR A 75 3.70 4.37 1.34
CA TYR A 75 2.62 4.00 0.43
C TYR A 75 1.46 3.35 1.20
N LEU A 76 1.73 2.35 2.05
CA LEU A 76 0.68 1.68 2.82
C LEU A 76 -0.05 2.66 3.74
N ARG A 77 0.69 3.55 4.41
CA ARG A 77 0.12 4.57 5.29
C ARG A 77 -0.75 5.57 4.53
N SER A 78 -0.27 6.10 3.40
CA SER A 78 -1.00 7.11 2.61
C SER A 78 -2.24 6.54 1.91
N SER A 79 -2.17 5.30 1.41
CA SER A 79 -3.29 4.64 0.71
C SER A 79 -4.31 3.97 1.63
N TRP A 80 -3.85 3.15 2.58
CA TRP A 80 -4.73 2.18 3.25
C TRP A 80 -5.28 2.62 4.59
N THR A 81 -4.79 3.74 5.15
CA THR A 81 -5.23 4.22 6.48
C THR A 81 -6.74 4.42 6.54
N ARG A 82 -7.36 5.00 5.51
CA ARG A 82 -8.81 5.25 5.47
C ARG A 82 -9.61 3.95 5.42
N ALA A 83 -9.23 3.01 4.56
CA ALA A 83 -9.90 1.71 4.46
C ALA A 83 -9.76 0.91 5.76
N LEU A 84 -8.55 0.84 6.33
CA LEU A 84 -8.30 0.12 7.58
C LEU A 84 -9.01 0.77 8.79
N ALA A 85 -9.15 2.10 8.82
CA ALA A 85 -9.92 2.80 9.85
C ALA A 85 -11.41 2.43 9.85
N CYS A 86 -11.96 2.01 8.70
CA CYS A 86 -13.34 1.53 8.63
C CYS A 86 -13.53 0.17 9.32
N LEU A 87 -12.44 -0.58 9.54
CA LEU A 87 -12.44 -1.94 10.11
C LEU A 87 -12.04 -1.97 11.59
N ARG A 88 -11.98 -0.81 12.24
CA ARG A 88 -11.69 -0.68 13.67
C ARG A 88 -12.98 -0.55 14.47
N ASP A 89 -12.89 -0.86 15.76
CA ASP A 89 -14.02 -0.77 16.69
C ASP A 89 -14.16 0.61 17.33
N ASP A 90 -13.15 1.47 17.15
CA ASP A 90 -13.09 2.78 17.79
C ASP A 90 -14.26 3.67 17.33
N GLY A 91 -15.03 4.15 18.31
CA GLY A 91 -16.20 4.99 18.06
C GLY A 91 -17.48 4.23 17.70
N LEU A 92 -17.51 2.89 17.80
CA LEU A 92 -18.78 2.16 17.81
C LEU A 92 -19.51 2.40 19.14
N PRO A 93 -20.85 2.58 19.13
CA PRO A 93 -21.62 2.65 20.36
C PRO A 93 -21.38 1.40 21.20
N GLN A 94 -20.81 1.58 22.40
CA GLN A 94 -20.75 0.52 23.41
C GLN A 94 -22.19 0.13 23.74
N THR A 95 -22.42 -1.16 23.96
CA THR A 95 -23.70 -1.88 24.06
C THR A 95 -24.78 -1.32 25.01
N MET A 96 -24.56 -0.17 25.64
CA MET A 96 -25.53 0.55 26.49
C MET A 96 -26.51 1.47 25.72
N GLY A 97 -26.39 1.59 24.39
CA GLY A 97 -27.33 2.35 23.55
C GLY A 97 -27.98 1.47 22.48
N SER A 98 -29.31 1.57 22.34
CA SER A 98 -30.19 0.87 21.37
C SER A 98 -29.49 0.13 20.22
N SER A 99 -29.80 -1.17 20.04
CA SER A 99 -29.34 -2.04 18.93
C SER A 99 -29.42 -1.37 17.54
N SER A 100 -30.36 -0.43 17.34
CA SER A 100 -30.49 0.34 16.10
C SER A 100 -29.31 1.27 15.80
N ALA A 101 -28.73 1.94 16.80
CA ALA A 101 -27.63 2.88 16.61
C ALA A 101 -26.33 2.15 16.23
N LEU A 102 -26.04 1.04 16.91
CA LEU A 102 -24.92 0.16 16.56
C LEU A 102 -25.08 -0.40 15.13
N LYS A 103 -26.28 -0.86 14.78
CA LYS A 103 -26.59 -1.34 13.42
C LYS A 103 -26.36 -0.26 12.35
N ALA A 104 -26.79 0.97 12.60
CA ALA A 104 -26.56 2.09 11.68
C ALA A 104 -25.06 2.38 11.51
N ALA A 105 -24.32 2.49 12.62
CA ALA A 105 -22.88 2.72 12.59
C ALA A 105 -22.12 1.61 11.84
N LEU A 106 -22.48 0.33 12.06
CA LEU A 106 -21.88 -0.80 11.35
C LEU A 106 -22.16 -0.75 9.85
N LYS A 107 -23.40 -0.43 9.44
CA LYS A 107 -23.75 -0.26 8.02
C LYS A 107 -22.90 0.83 7.36
N ASP A 108 -22.69 1.95 8.06
CA ASP A 108 -21.88 3.05 7.54
C ASP A 108 -20.40 2.70 7.46
N ARG A 109 -19.87 1.92 8.41
CA ARG A 109 -18.50 1.38 8.35
C ARG A 109 -18.30 0.45 7.15
N PHE A 110 -19.20 -0.50 6.93
CA PHE A 110 -19.12 -1.40 5.78
C PHE A 110 -19.23 -0.63 4.45
N LYS A 111 -20.16 0.32 4.33
CA LYS A 111 -20.24 1.18 3.14
C LYS A 111 -18.97 2.00 2.93
N SER A 112 -18.44 2.60 3.99
CA SER A 112 -17.22 3.40 3.93
C SER A 112 -16.02 2.57 3.52
N PHE A 113 -15.90 1.35 4.03
CA PHE A 113 -14.88 0.39 3.59
C PHE A 113 -15.04 0.07 2.11
N ASN A 114 -16.25 -0.29 1.66
CA ASN A 114 -16.48 -0.64 0.26
C ASN A 114 -16.10 0.53 -0.67
N MET A 115 -16.51 1.76 -0.35
CA MET A 115 -16.15 2.93 -1.15
C MET A 115 -14.64 3.18 -1.16
N ALA A 116 -13.99 3.10 0.01
CA ALA A 116 -12.54 3.29 0.10
C ALA A 116 -11.77 2.21 -0.68
N PHE A 117 -12.21 0.96 -0.60
CA PHE A 117 -11.60 -0.14 -1.34
C PHE A 117 -11.86 -0.03 -2.85
N ASP A 118 -13.06 0.35 -3.27
CA ASP A 118 -13.39 0.59 -4.69
C ASP A 118 -12.51 1.70 -5.29
N GLU A 119 -12.28 2.77 -4.53
CA GLU A 119 -11.38 3.86 -4.89
C GLU A 119 -9.94 3.38 -5.03
N LEU A 120 -9.44 2.60 -4.06
CA LEU A 120 -8.11 1.99 -4.10
C LEU A 120 -7.94 1.05 -5.30
N TYR A 121 -8.92 0.18 -5.56
CA TYR A 121 -8.89 -0.73 -6.70
C TYR A 121 -8.82 0.06 -8.02
N ARG A 122 -9.69 1.06 -8.18
CA ARG A 122 -9.72 1.89 -9.39
C ARG A 122 -8.42 2.65 -9.62
N THR A 123 -7.77 3.15 -8.58
CA THR A 123 -6.54 3.94 -8.74
C THR A 123 -5.32 3.04 -8.91
N GLN A 124 -5.15 2.04 -8.05
CA GLN A 124 -3.90 1.28 -7.96
C GLN A 124 -3.72 0.22 -9.05
N THR A 125 -4.81 -0.24 -9.68
CA THR A 125 -4.73 -1.04 -10.92
C THR A 125 -4.13 -0.24 -12.08
N THR A 126 -4.26 1.09 -12.07
CA THR A 126 -3.68 1.95 -13.14
C THR A 126 -2.20 2.23 -12.96
N TRP A 127 -1.66 2.00 -11.76
CA TRP A 127 -0.25 2.25 -11.45
C TRP A 127 0.60 1.07 -11.91
N LYS A 128 1.89 1.31 -12.20
CA LYS A 128 2.82 0.25 -12.58
C LYS A 128 3.95 0.14 -11.57
N VAL A 129 4.15 -1.05 -11.01
CA VAL A 129 5.41 -1.43 -10.35
C VAL A 129 6.14 -2.35 -11.31
N VAL A 130 7.31 -1.90 -11.78
CA VAL A 130 8.00 -2.55 -12.90
C VAL A 130 8.66 -3.85 -12.47
N ASP A 131 9.26 -3.85 -11.28
CA ASP A 131 9.93 -5.02 -10.74
C ASP A 131 8.88 -6.03 -10.19
N PRO A 132 8.86 -7.27 -10.68
CA PRO A 132 7.83 -8.24 -10.31
C PRO A 132 7.93 -8.67 -8.84
N GLN A 133 9.13 -8.74 -8.28
CA GLN A 133 9.32 -9.12 -6.88
C GLN A 133 8.81 -8.01 -5.95
N LEU A 134 9.20 -6.75 -6.19
CA LEU A 134 8.71 -5.61 -5.42
C LEU A 134 7.19 -5.50 -5.50
N ARG A 135 6.62 -5.72 -6.69
CA ARG A 135 5.17 -5.72 -6.90
C ARG A 135 4.48 -6.78 -6.05
N GLU A 136 5.00 -8.00 -6.04
CA GLU A 136 4.45 -9.09 -5.23
C GLU A 136 4.60 -8.83 -3.74
N GLU A 137 5.77 -8.34 -3.29
CA GLU A 137 6.00 -7.94 -1.90
C GLU A 137 5.00 -6.85 -1.44
N LEU A 138 4.65 -5.90 -2.32
CA LEU A 138 3.62 -4.90 -2.03
C LEU A 138 2.23 -5.53 -1.90
N LYS A 139 1.83 -6.41 -2.83
CA LYS A 139 0.55 -7.14 -2.77
C LYS A 139 0.44 -7.95 -1.48
N ILE A 140 1.47 -8.70 -1.12
CA ILE A 140 1.54 -9.46 0.14
C ILE A 140 1.41 -8.52 1.34
N SER A 141 2.17 -7.42 1.38
CA SER A 141 2.13 -6.46 2.49
C SER A 141 0.74 -5.84 2.69
N ILE A 142 0.00 -5.63 1.60
CA ILE A 142 -1.39 -5.17 1.65
C ILE A 142 -2.29 -6.24 2.30
N LEU A 143 -2.22 -7.47 1.78
CA LEU A 143 -3.05 -8.58 2.23
C LEU A 143 -2.81 -8.93 3.71
N GLU A 144 -1.55 -8.90 4.15
CA GLU A 144 -1.17 -9.10 5.56
C GLU A 144 -1.80 -8.08 6.52
N LYS A 145 -2.20 -6.90 6.04
CA LYS A 145 -2.89 -5.89 6.84
C LYS A 145 -4.40 -5.99 6.72
N VAL A 146 -4.90 -6.12 5.50
CA VAL A 146 -6.34 -6.00 5.20
C VAL A 146 -7.08 -7.27 5.59
N LEU A 147 -6.57 -8.46 5.27
CA LEU A 147 -7.30 -9.70 5.50
C LEU A 147 -7.55 -9.97 6.99
N PRO A 148 -6.56 -9.84 7.90
CA PRO A 148 -6.82 -10.06 9.33
C PRO A 148 -7.81 -9.05 9.90
N ALA A 149 -7.69 -7.77 9.51
CA ALA A 149 -8.59 -6.71 9.95
C ALA A 149 -10.03 -6.96 9.45
N TYR A 150 -10.19 -7.29 8.17
CA TYR A 150 -11.49 -7.54 7.56
C TYR A 150 -12.16 -8.79 8.13
N ARG A 151 -11.41 -9.90 8.23
CA ARG A 151 -11.88 -11.15 8.84
C ARG A 151 -12.38 -10.92 10.27
N SER A 152 -11.59 -10.22 11.08
CA SER A 152 -11.95 -9.90 12.47
C SER A 152 -13.21 -9.02 12.55
N PHE A 153 -13.29 -7.97 11.74
CA PHE A 153 -14.43 -7.06 11.75
C PHE A 153 -15.73 -7.74 11.27
N VAL A 154 -15.68 -8.45 10.15
CA VAL A 154 -16.82 -9.22 9.62
C VAL A 154 -17.25 -10.31 10.60
N GLY A 155 -16.31 -11.09 11.12
CA GLY A 155 -16.61 -12.19 12.04
C GLY A 155 -17.35 -11.73 13.30
N ARG A 156 -16.99 -10.57 13.84
CA ARG A 156 -17.62 -10.02 15.05
C ARG A 156 -18.97 -9.37 14.78
N PHE A 157 -19.12 -8.66 13.67
CA PHE A 157 -20.29 -7.79 13.45
C PHE A 157 -21.29 -8.28 12.42
N ARG A 158 -20.99 -9.33 11.65
CA ARG A 158 -21.94 -9.92 10.68
C ARG A 158 -23.26 -10.32 11.35
N GLY A 159 -23.19 -10.93 12.53
CA GLY A 159 -24.38 -11.33 13.31
C GLY A 159 -25.22 -10.15 13.78
N GLN A 160 -24.62 -8.97 13.99
CA GLN A 160 -25.34 -7.78 14.46
C GLN A 160 -26.18 -7.11 13.36
N LEU A 161 -26.00 -7.47 12.09
CA LEU A 161 -26.71 -6.90 10.94
C LEU A 161 -28.04 -7.61 10.60
N GLU A 162 -28.60 -8.39 11.54
CA GLU A 162 -29.62 -9.44 11.32
C GLU A 162 -30.69 -9.19 10.25
N GLY A 163 -30.99 -10.31 9.57
CA GLY A 163 -31.59 -10.46 8.25
C GLY A 163 -30.52 -10.94 7.27
N VAL A 164 -30.45 -12.24 6.95
CA VAL A 164 -29.46 -12.82 5.99
C VAL A 164 -29.49 -12.09 4.63
N ARG A 165 -30.66 -11.59 4.23
CA ARG A 165 -30.84 -10.75 3.02
C ARG A 165 -30.36 -9.30 3.18
N SER A 166 -30.22 -8.81 4.42
CA SER A 166 -29.78 -7.45 4.77
C SER A 166 -28.26 -7.35 4.89
N SER A 167 -27.59 -8.34 5.50
CA SER A 167 -26.12 -8.32 5.68
C SER A 167 -25.35 -8.42 4.35
N ALA A 168 -25.84 -9.23 3.41
CA ALA A 168 -25.28 -9.35 2.05
C ALA A 168 -25.35 -8.03 1.25
N ARG A 169 -26.21 -7.08 1.63
CA ARG A 169 -26.29 -5.76 0.99
C ARG A 169 -25.13 -4.84 1.37
N TYR A 170 -24.49 -5.07 2.51
CA TYR A 170 -23.45 -4.18 3.04
C TYR A 170 -22.05 -4.82 3.01
N ILE A 171 -21.96 -6.13 3.21
CA ILE A 171 -20.70 -6.89 3.10
C ILE A 171 -20.51 -7.27 1.63
N LYS A 172 -19.85 -6.39 0.86
CA LYS A 172 -19.65 -6.53 -0.59
C LYS A 172 -18.63 -7.63 -0.95
N TYR A 173 -17.66 -7.86 -0.07
CA TYR A 173 -16.51 -8.71 -0.34
C TYR A 173 -16.44 -9.89 0.63
N ASN A 174 -16.07 -11.05 0.12
CA ASN A 174 -15.49 -12.11 0.93
C ASN A 174 -13.94 -11.99 0.91
N LEU A 175 -13.23 -12.88 1.62
CA LEU A 175 -11.76 -12.80 1.71
C LEU A 175 -11.07 -13.13 0.38
N GLU A 176 -11.58 -14.10 -0.36
CA GLU A 176 -11.08 -14.50 -1.68
C GLU A 176 -11.30 -13.37 -2.70
N ASP A 177 -12.43 -12.66 -2.64
CA ASP A 177 -12.67 -11.48 -3.48
C ASP A 177 -11.58 -10.41 -3.25
N LEU A 178 -11.24 -10.12 -1.99
CA LEU A 178 -10.21 -9.13 -1.66
C LEU A 178 -8.82 -9.59 -2.14
N GLU A 179 -8.50 -10.86 -1.98
CA GLU A 179 -7.24 -11.45 -2.48
C GLU A 179 -7.14 -11.33 -3.99
N ASN A 180 -8.17 -11.75 -4.72
CA ASN A 180 -8.22 -11.68 -6.17
C ASN A 180 -8.13 -10.24 -6.68
N LEU A 181 -8.86 -9.31 -6.08
CA LEU A 181 -8.84 -7.90 -6.49
C LEU A 181 -7.49 -7.23 -6.20
N VAL A 182 -6.83 -7.54 -5.08
CA VAL A 182 -5.46 -7.05 -4.81
C VAL A 182 -4.44 -7.68 -5.76
N SER A 183 -4.70 -8.88 -6.27
CA SER A 183 -3.82 -9.53 -7.26
C SER A 183 -3.69 -8.74 -8.56
N ASP A 184 -4.67 -7.90 -8.91
CA ASP A 184 -4.65 -7.03 -10.09
C ASP A 184 -3.81 -5.75 -9.89
N PHE A 185 -3.36 -5.47 -8.67
CA PHE A 185 -2.73 -4.19 -8.35
C PHE A 185 -1.37 -4.03 -9.04
N PHE A 186 -1.06 -2.80 -9.41
CA PHE A 186 0.24 -2.40 -9.96
C PHE A 186 0.64 -3.05 -11.29
N GLU A 187 -0.30 -3.67 -12.00
CA GLU A 187 -0.07 -4.23 -13.33
C GLU A 187 0.02 -3.15 -14.41
N GLY A 188 -0.53 -1.96 -14.16
CA GLY A 188 -0.59 -0.83 -15.10
C GLY A 188 -1.83 -0.88 -16.00
N ARG A 189 -2.13 0.23 -16.67
CA ARG A 189 -3.14 0.22 -17.74
C ARG A 189 -2.58 -0.57 -18.93
N ASN A 190 -3.30 -1.61 -19.36
CA ASN A 190 -3.09 -2.24 -20.67
C ASN A 190 -3.42 -1.26 -21.79
#